data_AF-A0A6M1NR09-F1
#
_entry.id   AF-A0A6M1NR09-F1
#
_cell.length_a   1.000
_cell.length_b   1.000
_cell.length_c   1.000
_cell.angle_alpha   90.00
_cell.angle_beta   90.00
_cell.angle_gamma   90.00
#
_symmetry.space_group_name_H-M   'P 1'
#
loop_
_entity.id
_entity.type
_entity.pdbx_description
1 polymer ?
#
loop_
_entity_poly.entity_id
_entity_poly.type
_entity_poly.pdbx_seq_one_letter_code
_entity_poly.pdbx_strand_id
1 'polypeptide(L)'
;MKLPEKLLHFIWRYKLINQTNLLTTHGESLRILDFGQLNTNAGADFELAKIQIQNRIWIGNIELHVSSLDWKYHHHHLDPRYNSTILHVVWENPENIKIKRLDGT
;
A
#
# COMPACT_ATOMS: atom_id res chain seq x y z
N MET A 1 22.66 4.77 -3.32
CA MET A 1 22.09 4.66 -1.96
C MET A 1 20.73 4.02 -2.08
N LYS A 2 20.48 2.88 -1.42
CA LYS A 2 19.18 2.20 -1.47
C LYS A 2 18.25 2.87 -0.46
N LEU A 3 17.05 3.29 -0.89
CA LEU A 3 16.04 3.84 0.01
C LEU A 3 15.61 2.73 1.00
N PRO A 4 15.65 2.94 2.32
CA PRO A 4 15.17 1.94 3.27
C PRO A 4 13.65 2.01 3.43
N GLU A 5 12.96 0.86 3.46
CA GLU A 5 11.50 0.79 3.70
C GLU A 5 11.09 1.48 5.00
N LYS A 6 11.92 1.42 6.03
CA LYS A 6 11.70 2.15 7.30
C LYS A 6 11.47 3.65 7.10
N LEU A 7 12.08 4.26 6.08
CA LEU A 7 11.84 5.67 5.76
C LEU A 7 10.44 5.87 5.16
N LEU A 8 9.96 4.95 4.31
CA LEU A 8 8.59 4.98 3.81
C LEU A 8 7.58 4.82 4.95
N HIS A 9 7.83 3.91 5.90
CA HIS A 9 6.98 3.73 7.08
C HIS A 9 6.94 5.01 7.91
N PHE A 10 8.08 5.68 8.09
CA PHE A 10 8.16 6.96 8.78
C PHE A 10 7.32 8.04 8.06
N ILE A 11 7.51 8.18 6.75
CA ILE A 11 6.77 9.15 5.92
C ILE A 11 5.26 8.90 6.02
N TRP A 12 4.83 7.65 5.89
CA TRP A 12 3.41 7.28 5.98
C TRP A 12 2.83 7.52 7.37
N ARG A 13 3.50 7.01 8.42
CA ARG A 13 3.05 7.13 9.82
C ARG A 13 2.88 8.58 10.25
N TYR A 14 3.78 9.47 9.83
CA TYR A 14 3.74 10.89 10.16
C TYR A 14 3.03 11.74 9.11
N LYS A 15 2.38 11.11 8.11
CA LYS A 15 1.55 11.75 7.09
C LYS A 15 2.32 12.81 6.29
N LEU A 16 3.61 12.58 6.06
CA LEU A 16 4.55 13.49 5.40
C LEU A 16 4.49 13.39 3.87
N ILE A 17 3.30 13.23 3.32
CA ILE A 17 3.04 13.18 1.88
C ILE A 17 2.12 14.33 1.48
N ASN A 18 2.28 14.82 0.25
CA ASN A 18 1.28 15.73 -0.29
C ASN A 18 -0.01 14.95 -0.56
N GLN A 19 -1.10 15.35 0.08
CA GLN A 19 -2.41 14.69 -0.03
C GLN A 19 -3.31 15.33 -1.10
N THR A 20 -2.86 16.40 -1.77
CA THR A 20 -3.64 17.06 -2.81
C THR A 20 -3.58 16.28 -4.12
N ASN A 21 -4.74 16.03 -4.75
CA ASN A 21 -4.85 15.44 -6.08
C ASN A 21 -4.10 14.11 -6.26
N LEU A 22 -4.11 13.26 -5.22
CA LEU A 22 -3.53 11.92 -5.32
C LEU A 22 -4.30 11.08 -6.37
N LEU A 23 -3.54 10.31 -7.14
CA LEU A 23 -4.05 9.39 -8.16
C LEU A 23 -3.44 7.99 -7.95
N THR A 24 -4.19 6.94 -8.28
CA THR A 24 -3.65 5.58 -8.40
C THR A 24 -2.78 5.45 -9.66
N THR A 25 -2.04 4.35 -9.78
CA THR A 25 -1.29 4.01 -11.01
C THR A 25 -2.18 3.82 -12.23
N HIS A 26 -3.49 3.64 -12.04
CA HIS A 26 -4.49 3.58 -13.10
C HIS A 26 -5.17 4.94 -13.37
N GLY A 27 -4.70 6.03 -12.74
CA GLY A 27 -5.22 7.38 -12.92
C GLY A 27 -6.51 7.70 -12.13
N GLU A 28 -6.89 6.86 -11.18
CA GLU A 28 -8.12 7.05 -10.39
C GLU A 28 -7.88 7.99 -9.21
N SER A 29 -8.83 8.87 -8.92
CA SER A 29 -8.73 9.76 -7.75
C SER A 29 -8.63 8.95 -6.45
N LEU A 30 -7.62 9.27 -5.64
CA LEU A 30 -7.36 8.68 -4.33
C LEU A 30 -7.47 9.75 -3.25
N ARG A 31 -8.15 9.44 -2.14
CA ARG A 31 -8.09 10.22 -0.90
C ARG A 31 -7.79 9.29 0.26
N ILE A 32 -6.85 9.69 1.11
CA ILE A 32 -6.56 8.97 2.36
C ILE A 32 -7.41 9.62 3.44
N LEU A 33 -8.38 8.86 3.97
CA LEU A 33 -9.29 9.33 5.03
C LEU A 33 -8.73 8.99 6.42
N ASP A 34 -8.07 7.84 6.52
CA ASP A 34 -7.29 7.39 7.67
C ASP A 34 -6.07 6.60 7.16
N PHE A 35 -4.89 6.90 7.69
CA PHE A 35 -3.62 6.24 7.33
C PHE A 35 -3.47 4.85 7.97
N GLY A 36 -4.35 4.50 8.91
CA GLY A 36 -4.29 3.25 9.66
C GLY A 36 -3.29 3.30 10.81
N GLN A 37 -3.10 2.14 11.44
CA GLN A 37 -2.22 1.95 12.60
C GLN A 37 -1.03 1.09 12.21
N LEU A 38 0.17 1.46 12.67
CA LEU A 38 1.38 0.66 12.42
C LEU A 38 1.18 -0.75 12.99
N ASN A 39 1.33 -1.75 12.13
CA ASN A 39 1.33 -3.14 12.53
C ASN A 39 2.72 -3.55 13.02
N THR A 40 2.80 -4.17 14.19
CA THR A 40 4.04 -4.75 14.72
C THR A 40 4.03 -6.28 14.71
N ASN A 41 2.96 -6.87 14.17
CA ASN A 41 2.78 -8.31 14.01
C ASN A 41 2.99 -8.70 12.54
N ALA A 42 2.71 -9.97 12.22
CA ALA A 42 2.76 -10.43 10.84
C ALA A 42 1.56 -9.95 10.03
N GLY A 43 1.77 -9.68 8.74
CA GLY A 43 0.78 -9.12 7.83
C GLY A 43 1.29 -7.81 7.24
N ALA A 44 0.37 -7.00 6.74
CA ALA A 44 0.72 -5.74 6.10
C ALA A 44 1.19 -4.67 7.10
N ASP A 45 1.95 -3.68 6.62
CA ASP A 45 2.62 -2.68 7.45
C ASP A 45 1.68 -1.81 8.29
N PHE A 46 0.49 -1.49 7.77
CA PHE A 46 -0.53 -0.72 8.49
C PHE A 46 -1.89 -1.39 8.39
N GLU A 47 -2.62 -1.42 9.50
CA GLU A 47 -3.95 -2.02 9.61
C GLU A 47 -5.04 -0.96 9.81
N LEU A 48 -6.29 -1.32 9.46
CA LEU A 48 -7.48 -0.51 9.70
C LEU A 48 -7.44 0.89 9.07
N ALA A 49 -6.72 1.05 7.96
CA ALA A 49 -6.72 2.26 7.16
C ALA A 49 -8.07 2.45 6.45
N LYS A 50 -8.36 3.70 6.07
CA LYS A 50 -9.57 4.07 5.34
C LYS A 50 -9.19 4.96 4.17
N ILE A 51 -9.46 4.53 2.96
CA ILE A 51 -9.20 5.32 1.74
C ILE A 51 -10.48 5.43 0.92
N GLN A 52 -10.51 6.41 0.04
CA GLN A 52 -11.52 6.55 -0.99
C GLN A 52 -10.84 6.51 -2.35
N ILE A 53 -11.27 5.58 -3.21
CA ILE A 53 -10.88 5.52 -4.63
C ILE A 53 -12.12 5.85 -5.44
N GLN A 54 -12.05 6.91 -6.25
CA GLN A 54 -13.19 7.54 -6.90
C GLN A 54 -14.34 7.81 -5.90
N ASN A 55 -15.46 7.09 -6.02
CA ASN A 55 -16.67 7.27 -5.22
C ASN A 55 -16.86 6.15 -4.19
N ARG A 56 -15.88 5.26 -4.00
CA ARG A 56 -15.95 4.09 -3.12
C ARG A 56 -14.98 4.22 -1.96
N ILE A 57 -15.47 3.95 -0.76
CA ILE A 57 -14.67 3.90 0.46
C ILE A 57 -14.26 2.47 0.72
N TRP A 58 -12.98 2.28 1.02
CA TRP A 58 -12.38 1.00 1.38
C TRP A 58 -11.83 1.08 2.80
N ILE A 59 -11.99 0.00 3.56
CA ILE A 59 -11.40 -0.20 4.88
C ILE A 59 -10.56 -1.47 4.83
N GLY A 60 -9.31 -1.39 5.27
CA GLY A 60 -8.36 -2.49 5.17
C GLY A 60 -6.93 -2.06 5.47
N ASN A 61 -5.97 -2.78 4.91
CA ASN A 61 -4.57 -2.64 5.25
C ASN A 61 -3.77 -1.91 4.16
N ILE A 62 -2.62 -1.34 4.52
CA ILE A 62 -1.68 -0.69 3.61
C ILE A 62 -0.36 -1.44 3.69
N GLU A 63 0.22 -1.73 2.52
CA GLU A 63 1.57 -2.27 2.41
C GLU A 63 2.48 -1.22 1.76
N LEU A 64 3.70 -1.09 2.28
CA LEU A 64 4.73 -0.18 1.78
C LEU A 64 5.94 -0.99 1.31
N HIS A 65 6.39 -0.76 0.08
CA HIS A 65 7.66 -1.32 -0.38
C HIS A 65 8.48 -0.28 -1.14
N VAL A 66 9.77 -0.53 -1.30
CA VAL A 66 10.57 0.28 -2.24
C VAL A 66 10.10 -0.01 -3.66
N SER A 67 9.94 -1.29 -4.04
CA SER A 67 9.48 -1.68 -5.37
C SER A 67 8.17 -2.44 -5.33
N SER A 68 7.33 -2.28 -6.36
CA SER A 68 6.16 -3.14 -6.53
C SER A 68 6.52 -4.63 -6.72
N LEU A 69 7.74 -4.91 -7.19
CA LEU A 69 8.29 -6.27 -7.29
C LEU A 69 8.37 -6.99 -5.94
N ASP A 70 8.58 -6.25 -4.85
CA ASP A 70 8.79 -6.80 -3.52
C ASP A 70 7.55 -7.53 -3.00
N TRP A 71 6.35 -7.22 -3.53
CA TRP A 71 5.14 -8.01 -3.27
C TRP A 71 5.29 -9.49 -3.63
N LYS A 72 5.99 -9.78 -4.73
CA LYS A 72 6.25 -11.17 -5.16
C LYS A 72 7.45 -11.73 -4.42
N TYR A 73 8.51 -10.96 -4.24
CA TYR A 73 9.73 -11.41 -3.55
C TYR A 73 9.50 -11.75 -2.08
N HIS A 74 8.57 -11.06 -1.41
CA HIS A 74 8.16 -11.36 -0.04
C HIS A 74 7.05 -12.43 0.05
N HIS A 75 6.61 -12.98 -1.08
CA HIS A 75 5.55 -14.00 -1.17
C HIS A 75 4.17 -13.57 -0.68
N HIS A 76 3.87 -12.26 -0.63
CA HIS A 76 2.57 -11.74 -0.20
C HIS A 76 1.40 -12.22 -1.06
N HIS A 77 1.64 -12.41 -2.36
CA HIS A 77 0.68 -13.03 -3.29
C HIS A 77 0.27 -14.47 -2.95
N LEU A 78 0.98 -15.13 -2.03
CA LEU A 78 0.70 -16.50 -1.56
C LEU A 78 0.15 -16.52 -0.14
N ASP A 79 0.02 -15.35 0.50
CA ASP A 79 -0.28 -15.24 1.92
C ASP A 79 -1.64 -14.56 2.15
N PRO A 80 -2.63 -15.28 2.73
CA PRO A 80 -3.98 -14.75 2.93
C PRO A 80 -4.03 -13.52 3.85
N ARG A 81 -2.99 -13.27 4.67
CA ARG A 81 -2.92 -12.08 5.54
C ARG A 81 -2.91 -10.77 4.74
N TYR A 82 -2.50 -10.82 3.47
CA TYR A 82 -2.43 -9.68 2.57
C TYR A 82 -3.69 -9.49 1.71
N ASN A 83 -4.69 -10.38 1.81
CA ASN A 83 -5.95 -10.24 1.06
C ASN A 83 -6.73 -8.96 1.45
N SER A 84 -6.51 -8.45 2.66
CA SER A 84 -7.11 -7.21 3.15
C SER A 84 -6.32 -5.94 2.74
N THR A 85 -5.23 -6.04 1.98
CA THR A 85 -4.40 -4.87 1.59
C THR A 85 -5.08 -4.03 0.52
N ILE A 86 -5.72 -2.92 0.91
CA ILE A 86 -6.50 -2.06 0.03
C ILE A 86 -5.67 -1.06 -0.79
N LEU A 87 -4.40 -0.84 -0.42
CA LEU A 87 -3.47 0.01 -1.15
C LEU A 87 -2.03 -0.49 -0.94
N HIS A 88 -1.32 -0.71 -2.04
CA HIS A 88 0.11 -0.99 -2.04
C HIS A 88 0.83 0.28 -2.50
N VAL A 89 1.59 0.91 -1.60
CA VAL A 89 2.30 2.15 -1.88
C VAL A 89 3.77 1.82 -2.11
N VAL A 90 4.31 2.29 -3.22
CA VAL A 90 5.67 1.98 -3.64
C VAL A 90 6.43 3.22 -4.04
N TRP A 91 7.75 3.21 -3.82
CA TRP A 91 8.62 4.26 -4.35
C TRP A 91 8.84 4.08 -5.85
N GLU A 92 9.02 2.83 -6.29
CA GLU A 92 9.25 2.46 -7.67
C GLU A 92 8.17 1.47 -8.14
N ASN A 93 7.54 1.79 -9.26
CA ASN A 93 6.62 0.88 -9.94
C ASN A 93 7.12 0.60 -11.36
N PRO A 94 7.95 -0.44 -11.56
CA PRO A 94 8.38 -0.84 -12.90
C PRO A 94 7.18 -1.15 -13.81
N GLU A 95 7.28 -0.81 -15.10
CA GLU A 95 6.20 -1.02 -16.06
C GLU A 95 5.83 -2.51 -16.22
N ASN A 96 4.55 -2.78 -16.54
CA ASN A 96 4.00 -4.09 -16.88
C ASN A 96 3.94 -5.14 -15.76
N ILE A 97 4.02 -4.73 -14.49
CA ILE A 97 3.87 -5.66 -13.37
C ILE A 97 2.40 -5.79 -12.95
N LYS A 98 1.87 -7.01 -13.09
CA LYS A 98 0.60 -7.39 -12.47
C LYS A 98 0.86 -7.90 -11.06
N ILE A 99 0.40 -7.12 -10.09
CA ILE A 99 0.29 -7.50 -8.68
C ILE A 99 -1.11 -8.04 -8.44
N LYS A 100 -1.19 -9.15 -7.72
CA LYS A 100 -2.44 -9.75 -7.28
C LYS A 100 -2.27 -10.26 -5.86
N ARG A 101 -3.35 -10.19 -5.10
CA ARG A 101 -3.48 -10.89 -3.82
C ARG A 101 -3.76 -12.37 -4.07
N LEU A 102 -3.71 -13.17 -3.01
CA LEU A 102 -3.97 -14.61 -3.11
C LEU A 102 -5.41 -14.90 -3.61
N ASP A 103 -6.37 -14.05 -3.25
CA ASP A 103 -7.77 -14.17 -3.71
C ASP A 103 -8.00 -13.76 -5.18
N GLY A 104 -6.95 -13.35 -5.89
CA GLY A 104 -6.99 -12.98 -7.31
C GLY A 104 -7.40 -11.54 -7.61
N THR A 105 -7.63 -10.72 -6.57
CA THR A 105 -7.91 -9.28 -6.68
C THR A 105 -6.65 -8.42 -6.75
#